data_AF-A0AA88ILH2-F1
#
_entry.id   AF-A0AA88ILH2-F1
#
_cell.length_a   1.000
_cell.length_b   1.000
_cell.length_c   1.000
_cell.angle_alpha   90.00
_cell.angle_beta   90.00
_cell.angle_gamma   90.00
#
_symmetry.space_group_name_H-M   'P 1'
#
loop_
_entity.id
_entity.type
_entity.pdbx_description
1 polymer ?
#
loop_
_entity_poly.entity_id
_entity_poly.type
_entity_poly.pdbx_seq_one_letter_code
_entity_poly.pdbx_strand_id
1 'polypeptide(L)'
;MEIRVFALVLLLVLSAALPAEAQSWGMFKRKHVYLNMNTPSCTQKITYENINYGGTCKYKNSFIKATDTQVQAICQRGGRPLGGNLYESTAQFTVVTCTTRDTTPPCIYSGSQSLKYVTVKCEQGYPVHYQSDRS
;
A
#
# COMPACT_ATOMS: atom_id res chain seq x y z
N MET A 1 44.64 -2.29 -14.62
CA MET A 1 43.42 -2.37 -15.46
C MET A 1 42.30 -3.15 -14.75
N GLU A 2 42.65 -4.13 -13.91
CA GLU A 2 41.69 -5.01 -13.22
C GLU A 2 40.89 -4.33 -12.08
N ILE A 3 41.52 -3.45 -11.28
CA ILE A 3 40.83 -2.76 -10.16
C ILE A 3 39.63 -1.92 -10.63
N ARG A 4 39.71 -1.32 -11.83
CA ARG A 4 38.62 -0.52 -12.41
C ARG A 4 37.43 -1.38 -12.82
N VAL A 5 37.70 -2.59 -13.30
CA VAL A 5 36.66 -3.56 -13.69
C VAL A 5 35.94 -4.05 -12.44
N PHE A 6 36.66 -4.40 -11.36
CA PHE A 6 36.04 -4.82 -10.10
C PHE A 6 35.19 -3.71 -9.46
N ALA A 7 35.64 -2.46 -9.50
CA ALA A 7 34.86 -1.32 -8.98
C ALA A 7 33.57 -1.05 -9.80
N LEU A 8 33.64 -1.19 -11.12
CA LEU A 8 32.46 -1.05 -12.00
C LEU A 8 31.47 -2.21 -11.81
N VAL A 9 31.96 -3.43 -11.59
CA VAL A 9 31.13 -4.60 -11.27
C VAL A 9 30.46 -4.43 -9.90
N LEU A 10 31.17 -3.96 -8.88
CA LEU A 10 30.60 -3.66 -7.56
C LEU A 10 29.52 -2.56 -7.60
N LEU A 11 29.70 -1.52 -8.42
CA LEU A 11 28.70 -0.47 -8.63
C LEU A 11 27.44 -0.98 -9.35
N LEU A 12 27.59 -1.87 -10.34
CA LEU A 12 26.45 -2.50 -11.04
C LEU A 12 25.66 -3.44 -10.13
N VAL A 13 26.34 -4.15 -9.23
CA VAL A 13 25.68 -5.04 -8.23
C VAL A 13 24.93 -4.23 -7.16
N LEU A 14 25.44 -3.06 -6.73
CA LEU A 14 24.71 -2.17 -5.82
C LEU A 14 23.50 -1.47 -6.48
N SER A 15 23.52 -1.30 -7.80
CA SER A 15 22.39 -0.72 -8.56
C SER A 15 21.20 -1.69 -8.64
N ALA A 16 21.44 -2.98 -8.39
CA ALA A 16 20.41 -4.01 -8.29
C ALA A 16 19.82 -4.10 -6.87
N ALA A 17 19.98 -3.06 -6.04
CA ALA A 17 19.19 -2.88 -4.82
C ALA A 17 17.71 -2.93 -5.20
N LEU A 18 17.16 -4.12 -4.99
CA LEU A 18 15.79 -4.59 -5.16
C LEU A 18 14.79 -3.49 -5.53
N PRO A 19 14.05 -3.58 -6.65
CA PRO A 19 12.85 -2.79 -6.79
C PRO A 19 11.95 -3.15 -5.61
N ALA A 20 11.89 -2.27 -4.61
CA ALA A 20 10.97 -2.37 -3.49
C ALA A 20 9.58 -2.47 -4.12
N GLU A 21 9.01 -3.69 -4.13
CA GLU A 21 7.86 -4.12 -4.93
C GLU A 21 6.92 -2.97 -5.26
N ALA A 22 7.18 -2.27 -6.37
CA ALA A 22 6.34 -1.20 -6.83
C ALA A 22 5.08 -1.89 -7.36
N GLN A 23 4.00 -1.86 -6.57
CA GLN A 23 2.78 -2.53 -6.97
C GLN A 23 2.09 -1.69 -8.03
N SER A 24 1.60 -2.30 -9.10
CA SER A 24 0.82 -1.56 -10.09
C SER A 24 -0.43 -0.93 -9.47
N TRP A 25 -0.98 0.09 -10.12
CA TRP A 25 -2.28 0.68 -9.73
C TRP A 25 -3.36 -0.39 -9.54
N GLY A 26 -3.43 -1.39 -10.42
CA GLY A 26 -4.39 -2.50 -10.30
C GLY A 26 -4.22 -3.30 -9.00
N MET A 27 -2.97 -3.59 -8.61
CA MET A 27 -2.68 -4.26 -7.34
C MET A 27 -2.98 -3.38 -6.12
N PHE A 28 -2.68 -2.08 -6.20
CA PHE A 28 -3.04 -1.14 -5.14
C PHE A 28 -4.56 -1.11 -4.94
N LYS A 29 -5.35 -0.97 -6.02
CA LYS A 29 -6.82 -0.95 -5.94
C LYS A 29 -7.38 -2.18 -5.26
N ARG A 30 -6.95 -3.36 -5.72
CA ARG A 30 -7.34 -4.66 -5.15
C ARG A 30 -7.17 -4.69 -3.64
N LYS A 31 -6.05 -4.15 -3.14
CA LYS A 31 -5.70 -4.19 -1.71
C LYS A 31 -6.29 -3.05 -0.89
N HIS A 32 -6.50 -1.88 -1.48
CA HIS A 32 -6.67 -0.63 -0.72
C HIS A 32 -7.87 0.22 -1.13
N VAL A 33 -8.59 -0.07 -2.20
CA VAL A 33 -9.72 0.75 -2.65
C VAL A 33 -10.99 -0.07 -2.68
N TYR A 34 -11.93 0.24 -1.77
CA TYR A 34 -13.23 -0.41 -1.75
C TYR A 34 -14.28 0.49 -1.09
N LEU A 35 -15.09 1.16 -1.90
CA LEU A 35 -16.11 2.12 -1.47
C LEU A 35 -17.05 1.56 -0.39
N ASN A 36 -17.50 0.32 -0.58
CA ASN A 36 -18.49 -0.33 0.28
C ASN A 36 -17.86 -1.11 1.45
N MET A 37 -16.59 -0.83 1.78
CA MET A 37 -15.95 -1.50 2.91
C MET A 37 -16.66 -1.18 4.23
N ASN A 38 -16.71 -2.19 5.10
CA ASN A 38 -17.21 -2.07 6.47
C ASN A 38 -16.37 -2.95 7.40
N THR A 39 -16.41 -2.67 8.70
CA THR A 39 -15.55 -3.32 9.69
C THR A 39 -15.81 -4.83 9.84
N PRO A 40 -17.07 -5.35 9.80
CA PRO A 40 -17.30 -6.80 9.86
C PRO A 40 -16.77 -7.58 8.64
N SER A 41 -16.65 -6.94 7.47
CA SER A 41 -16.24 -7.60 6.23
C SER A 41 -14.74 -7.81 6.08
N CYS A 42 -13.92 -7.43 7.06
CA CYS A 42 -12.45 -7.50 6.97
C CYS A 42 -11.93 -8.88 6.57
N THR A 43 -12.32 -9.94 7.29
CA THR A 43 -11.87 -11.31 7.00
C THR A 43 -12.31 -11.76 5.60
N GLN A 44 -13.59 -11.57 5.26
CA GLN A 44 -14.13 -11.97 3.97
C GLN A 44 -13.42 -11.24 2.82
N LYS A 45 -13.25 -9.92 2.92
CA LYS A 45 -12.67 -9.11 1.85
C LYS A 45 -11.18 -9.41 1.64
N ILE A 46 -10.39 -9.53 2.71
CA ILE A 46 -8.96 -9.84 2.60
C ILE A 46 -8.73 -11.22 1.98
N THR A 47 -9.56 -12.21 2.36
CA THR A 47 -9.50 -13.56 1.81
C THR A 47 -9.92 -13.58 0.34
N TYR A 48 -11.08 -13.01 0.01
CA TYR A 48 -11.60 -12.96 -1.36
C TYR A 48 -10.60 -12.31 -2.33
N GLU A 49 -9.97 -11.22 -1.88
CA GLU A 49 -9.00 -10.51 -2.71
C GLU A 49 -7.63 -11.19 -2.76
N ASN A 50 -7.35 -12.25 -1.98
CA ASN A 50 -6.02 -12.88 -1.88
C ASN A 50 -4.91 -11.89 -1.46
N ILE A 51 -5.14 -11.15 -0.37
CA ILE A 51 -4.18 -10.13 0.12
C ILE A 51 -3.09 -10.73 1.01
N ASN A 52 -3.36 -11.88 1.63
CA ASN A 52 -2.36 -12.66 2.37
C ASN A 52 -1.23 -13.10 1.44
N TYR A 53 0.01 -13.11 1.95
CA TYR A 53 1.20 -13.40 1.15
C TYR A 53 1.95 -14.60 1.70
N GLY A 54 2.40 -15.50 0.82
CA GLY A 54 3.27 -16.63 1.20
C GLY A 54 2.70 -17.56 2.27
N GLY A 55 1.37 -17.71 2.36
CA GLY A 55 0.73 -18.52 3.40
C GLY A 55 0.65 -17.86 4.79
N THR A 56 1.04 -16.58 4.91
CA THR A 56 1.00 -15.82 6.17
C THR A 56 -0.10 -14.78 6.16
N CYS A 57 -0.66 -14.50 7.35
CA CYS A 57 -1.68 -13.47 7.49
C CYS A 57 -1.05 -12.08 7.44
N LYS A 58 -1.58 -11.21 6.57
CA LYS A 58 -1.14 -9.81 6.53
C LYS A 58 -1.48 -9.16 7.87
N TYR A 59 -0.49 -8.63 8.59
CA TYR A 59 -0.71 -8.05 9.92
C TYR A 59 -1.77 -6.94 9.93
N LYS A 60 -1.69 -6.01 8.97
CA LYS A 60 -2.62 -4.90 8.81
C LYS A 60 -2.87 -4.63 7.33
N ASN A 61 -4.13 -4.40 6.97
CA ASN A 61 -4.52 -3.90 5.66
C ASN A 61 -5.58 -2.80 5.81
N SER A 62 -5.42 -1.71 5.09
CA SER A 62 -6.37 -0.58 5.11
C SER A 62 -7.07 -0.46 3.77
N PHE A 63 -8.39 -0.27 3.83
CA PHE A 63 -9.24 0.01 2.68
C PHE A 63 -9.77 1.44 2.78
N ILE A 64 -9.52 2.22 1.73
CA ILE A 64 -10.03 3.56 1.54
C ILE A 64 -11.45 3.44 0.96
N LYS A 65 -12.44 3.99 1.67
CA LYS A 65 -13.82 4.03 1.21
C LYS A 65 -14.03 5.21 0.26
N ALA A 66 -13.56 5.05 -0.97
CA ALA A 66 -13.65 6.05 -2.02
C ALA A 66 -13.65 5.38 -3.40
N THR A 67 -13.91 6.17 -4.44
CA THR A 67 -13.79 5.72 -5.84
C THR A 67 -12.33 5.73 -6.30
N ASP A 68 -12.04 4.93 -7.32
CA ASP A 68 -10.74 4.90 -8.00
C ASP A 68 -10.23 6.31 -8.35
N THR A 69 -11.10 7.14 -8.93
CA THR A 69 -10.77 8.52 -9.33
C THR A 69 -10.41 9.41 -8.13
N GLN A 70 -11.15 9.29 -7.03
CA GLN A 70 -10.85 10.06 -5.81
C GLN A 70 -9.49 9.66 -5.21
N VAL A 71 -9.15 8.38 -5.23
CA VAL A 71 -7.87 7.89 -4.70
C VAL A 71 -6.71 8.21 -5.65
N GLN A 72 -6.92 8.11 -6.97
CA GLN A 72 -5.92 8.52 -7.96
C GLN A 72 -5.58 10.01 -7.86
N ALA A 73 -6.57 10.86 -7.55
CA ALA A 73 -6.37 12.30 -7.42
C ALA A 73 -5.33 12.68 -6.36
N ILE A 74 -5.05 11.81 -5.36
CA ILE A 74 -4.01 12.02 -4.35
C ILE A 74 -2.63 12.20 -5.02
N CYS A 75 -2.37 11.47 -6.10
CA CYS A 75 -1.12 11.57 -6.87
C CYS A 75 -1.09 12.73 -7.87
N GLN A 76 -2.07 13.63 -7.80
CA GLN A 76 -2.24 14.76 -8.71
C GLN A 76 -2.57 16.03 -7.90
N ARG A 77 -3.75 16.62 -8.12
CA ARG A 77 -4.18 17.87 -7.46
C ARG A 77 -4.78 17.64 -6.06
N GLY A 78 -5.09 16.40 -5.70
CA GLY A 78 -5.72 16.01 -4.44
C GLY A 78 -4.75 15.62 -3.32
N GLY A 79 -3.43 15.79 -3.53
CA GLY A 79 -2.42 15.49 -2.52
C GLY A 79 -1.28 16.50 -2.51
N ARG A 80 -0.57 16.56 -1.38
CA ARG A 80 0.65 17.34 -1.18
C ARG A 80 1.87 16.40 -1.18
N PRO A 81 2.96 16.74 -1.88
CA PRO A 81 4.17 15.94 -1.85
C PRO A 81 4.81 16.00 -0.45
N LEU A 82 5.25 14.85 0.06
CA LEU A 82 6.00 14.73 1.33
C LEU A 82 7.51 14.50 1.12
N GLY A 83 7.95 14.40 -0.14
CA GLY A 83 9.32 14.07 -0.52
C GLY A 83 9.43 12.73 -1.22
N GLY A 84 10.39 12.61 -2.15
CA GLY A 84 10.47 11.47 -3.07
C GLY A 84 9.16 11.30 -3.83
N ASN A 85 8.64 10.06 -3.84
CA ASN A 85 7.39 9.72 -4.52
C ASN A 85 6.19 9.63 -3.55
N LEU A 86 6.29 10.18 -2.32
CA LEU A 86 5.21 10.12 -1.33
C LEU A 86 4.29 11.34 -1.44
N TYR A 87 2.99 11.09 -1.42
CA TYR A 87 1.93 12.09 -1.45
C TYR A 87 0.95 11.82 -0.33
N GLU A 88 0.57 12.86 0.41
CA GLU A 88 -0.49 12.80 1.39
C GLU A 88 -1.73 13.51 0.86
N SER A 89 -2.91 12.93 1.06
CA SER A 89 -4.15 13.57 0.64
C SER A 89 -4.37 14.91 1.35
N THR A 90 -4.93 15.89 0.62
CA THR A 90 -5.32 17.18 1.21
C THR A 90 -6.66 17.12 1.94
N ALA A 91 -7.48 16.12 1.62
CA ALA A 91 -8.74 15.81 2.31
C ALA A 91 -8.63 14.51 3.11
N GLN A 92 -9.42 14.39 4.17
CA GLN A 92 -9.55 13.15 4.92
C GLN A 92 -10.42 12.14 4.16
N PHE A 93 -10.04 10.87 4.24
CA PHE A 93 -10.81 9.74 3.74
C PHE A 93 -11.35 8.91 4.89
N THR A 94 -12.52 8.30 4.68
CA THR A 94 -12.96 7.21 5.58
C THR A 94 -12.15 5.97 5.25
N VAL A 95 -11.40 5.46 6.23
CA VAL A 95 -10.54 4.29 6.08
C VAL A 95 -11.00 3.20 7.05
N VAL A 96 -11.20 1.99 6.53
CA VAL A 96 -11.37 0.78 7.34
C VAL A 96 -10.03 0.08 7.44
N THR A 97 -9.49 -0.01 8.65
CA THR A 97 -8.25 -0.73 8.93
C THR A 97 -8.59 -2.10 9.50
N CYS A 98 -8.17 -3.13 8.80
CA CYS A 98 -8.28 -4.52 9.20
C CYS A 98 -6.96 -4.97 9.84
N THR A 99 -7.01 -5.34 11.11
CA THR A 99 -5.85 -5.85 11.86
C THR A 99 -6.07 -7.34 12.12
N THR A 100 -5.04 -8.14 11.88
CA THR A 100 -5.11 -9.57 12.12
C THR A 100 -5.19 -9.86 13.62
N ARG A 101 -5.96 -10.88 14.03
CA ARG A 101 -6.02 -11.33 15.42
C ARG A 101 -4.85 -12.25 15.77
N ASP A 102 -4.36 -12.98 14.78
CA ASP A 102 -3.22 -13.91 14.85
C ASP A 102 -2.55 -13.93 13.47
N THR A 103 -1.23 -14.01 13.44
CA THR A 103 -0.45 -14.13 12.19
C THR A 103 -0.52 -15.53 11.57
N THR A 104 -1.03 -16.52 12.31
CA THR A 104 -1.17 -17.91 11.91
C THR A 104 -2.53 -18.16 11.24
N PRO A 105 -2.60 -18.88 10.11
CA PRO A 105 -3.87 -19.29 9.51
C PRO A 105 -4.74 -20.12 10.48
N PRO A 106 -6.08 -20.00 10.44
CA PRO A 106 -6.86 -19.17 9.53
C PRO A 106 -6.79 -17.67 9.85
N CYS A 107 -6.63 -16.84 8.83
CA CYS A 107 -6.47 -15.40 9.01
C CYS A 107 -7.80 -14.73 9.36
N ILE A 108 -7.97 -14.34 10.63
CA ILE A 108 -9.14 -13.65 11.13
C ILE A 108 -8.78 -12.19 11.43
N TYR A 109 -9.64 -11.27 11.00
CA TYR A 109 -9.40 -9.83 11.12
C TYR A 109 -10.47 -9.15 11.97
N SER A 110 -10.04 -8.15 12.75
CA SER A 110 -10.90 -7.13 13.32
C SER A 110 -10.79 -5.83 12.52
N GLY A 111 -11.91 -5.14 12.32
CA GLY A 111 -11.97 -3.88 11.60
C GLY A 111 -12.18 -2.68 12.53
N SER A 112 -11.50 -1.57 12.25
CA SER A 112 -11.80 -0.26 12.81
C SER A 112 -11.99 0.77 11.70
N GLN A 113 -12.88 1.74 11.89
CA GLN A 113 -13.14 2.82 10.94
C GLN A 113 -12.67 4.15 11.51
N SER A 114 -12.02 4.98 10.68
CA SER A 114 -11.55 6.31 11.08
C SER A 114 -11.48 7.25 9.88
N LEU A 115 -11.56 8.56 10.12
CA LEU A 115 -11.23 9.59 9.13
C LEU A 115 -9.74 9.92 9.24
N LYS A 116 -9.01 9.81 8.12
CA LYS A 116 -7.54 10.00 8.09
C LYS A 116 -7.09 10.68 6.81
N TYR A 117 -6.00 11.43 6.89
CA TYR A 117 -5.22 11.77 5.71
C TYR A 117 -4.48 10.51 5.25
N VAL A 118 -4.54 10.22 3.96
CA VAL A 118 -3.98 9.00 3.38
C VAL A 118 -2.68 9.35 2.71
N THR A 119 -1.60 8.66 3.10
CA THR A 119 -0.31 8.77 2.43
C THR A 119 -0.10 7.60 1.50
N VAL A 120 0.26 7.87 0.25
CA VAL A 120 0.58 6.87 -0.77
C VAL A 120 1.89 7.18 -1.46
N LYS A 121 2.56 6.15 -1.96
CA LYS A 121 3.58 6.31 -2.99
C LYS A 121 2.91 6.42 -4.34
N CYS A 122 3.35 7.36 -5.17
CA CYS A 122 2.85 7.62 -6.50
C CYS A 122 3.90 7.33 -7.56
N GLU A 123 3.50 6.66 -8.65
CA GLU A 123 4.34 6.48 -9.84
C GLU A 123 3.49 6.82 -11.06
N GLN A 124 4.00 7.70 -11.93
CA GLN A 124 3.31 8.17 -13.14
C GLN A 124 1.88 8.70 -12.88
N GLY A 125 1.66 9.33 -11.72
CA GLY A 125 0.35 9.87 -11.34
C GLY A 125 -0.65 8.84 -10.79
N TYR A 126 -0.20 7.63 -10.47
CA TYR A 126 -1.01 6.56 -9.88
C TYR A 126 -0.49 6.10 -8.51
N PRO A 127 -1.38 5.80 -7.54
CA PRO A 127 -0.99 5.17 -6.29
C PRO A 127 -0.45 3.75 -6.52
N VAL A 128 0.71 3.46 -5.95
CA VAL A 128 1.39 2.16 -6.06
C VAL A 128 1.70 1.52 -4.70
N HIS A 129 1.62 2.30 -3.61
CA HIS A 129 1.82 1.78 -2.26
C HIS A 129 1.01 2.60 -1.25
N TYR A 130 0.34 1.93 -0.30
CA TYR A 130 -0.31 2.59 0.83
C TYR A 130 0.68 2.67 1.98
N GLN A 131 1.02 3.87 2.43
CA GLN A 131 1.88 4.04 3.60
C GLN A 131 1.07 3.72 4.85
N SER A 132 1.32 2.56 5.46
CA SER A 132 0.68 2.21 6.73
C SER A 132 1.06 3.22 7.81
N ASP A 133 0.09 3.63 8.63
CA ASP A 133 0.36 4.39 9.85
C ASP A 133 1.42 3.65 10.67
N ARG A 134 2.53 4.31 11.00
CA ARG A 134 3.49 3.79 11.99
C ARG A 134 2.72 3.58 13.28
N SER A 135 2.52 2.31 13.66
CA SER A 135 2.03 1.91 14.98
C SER A 135 3.06 2.25 16.04
#